data_AF-A0A3A0USP7-F1
#
_entry.id   AF-A0A3A0USP7-F1
#
_cell.length_a   1.000
_cell.length_b   1.000
_cell.length_c   1.000
_cell.angle_alpha   90.00
_cell.angle_beta   90.00
_cell.angle_gamma   90.00
#
_symmetry.space_group_name_H-M   'P 1'
#
loop_
_entity.id
_entity.type
_entity.pdbx_description
1 polymer ?
#
loop_
_entity_poly.entity_id
_entity_poly.type
_entity_poly.pdbx_seq_one_letter_code
_entity_poly.pdbx_strand_id
1 'polypeptide(L)'
;TIDSEFEIGNIKRIEDIYKDEWRDLVKDTIDVLDEHKKIVLARKRLVMFDKNINIPYILQKASQGEHNSYLFVLESQDSIFFSQTPEQLMEVNNGILSTKAVAGTIKRTHQDEVDKENIQAFLNDDKNLNEHRFVVESILNDIAPYVRDITFNETPQILTNDHLYHLYTKIKGQLENDSYIGLLDNLHPTPALGGYPKAEAIEYIEQNEFGTRGLYGAPVGYI
;
A
#
# COMPACT_ATOMS: atom_id res chain seq x y z
N THR A 1 -18.59 23.53 -13.47
CA THR A 1 -19.63 22.92 -12.64
C THR A 1 -20.05 21.65 -13.33
N ILE A 2 -19.61 20.49 -12.82
CA ILE A 2 -20.08 19.18 -13.30
C ILE A 2 -21.34 18.92 -12.48
N ASP A 3 -22.44 19.51 -12.93
CA ASP A 3 -23.74 19.49 -12.25
C ASP A 3 -24.48 18.16 -12.49
N SER A 4 -25.09 17.68 -11.41
CA SER A 4 -26.34 16.91 -11.28
C SER A 4 -26.71 15.70 -12.17
N GLU A 5 -25.98 15.32 -13.23
CA GLU A 5 -26.40 14.21 -14.12
C GLU A 5 -25.70 12.86 -13.88
N PHE A 6 -24.79 12.78 -12.91
CA PHE A 6 -24.01 11.56 -12.68
C PHE A 6 -24.64 10.67 -11.62
N GLU A 7 -25.62 9.87 -12.03
CA GLU A 7 -26.09 8.74 -11.22
C GLU A 7 -25.09 7.58 -11.32
N ILE A 8 -24.49 7.19 -10.19
CA ILE A 8 -23.91 5.85 -10.08
C ILE A 8 -25.08 4.87 -10.26
N GLY A 9 -24.92 3.87 -11.13
CA GLY A 9 -25.92 2.80 -11.26
C GLY A 9 -26.24 2.15 -9.90
N ASN A 10 -27.37 1.46 -9.80
CA ASN A 10 -27.67 0.67 -8.62
C ASN A 10 -26.81 -0.59 -8.60
N ILE A 11 -26.39 -0.99 -7.40
CA ILE A 11 -25.66 -2.24 -7.22
C ILE A 11 -26.63 -3.42 -7.44
N LYS A 12 -26.37 -4.23 -8.47
CA LYS A 12 -27.11 -5.47 -8.75
C LYS A 12 -26.61 -6.64 -7.94
N ARG A 13 -25.29 -6.70 -7.69
CA ARG A 13 -24.64 -7.83 -7.03
C ARG A 13 -23.41 -7.38 -6.28
N ILE A 14 -23.24 -7.89 -5.07
CA ILE A 14 -22.00 -7.82 -4.30
C ILE A 14 -21.63 -9.26 -3.95
N GLU A 15 -20.37 -9.62 -4.20
CA GLU A 15 -19.86 -10.96 -3.93
C GLU A 15 -18.44 -10.84 -3.37
N ASP A 16 -18.19 -11.40 -2.18
CA ASP A 16 -16.84 -11.64 -1.69
C ASP A 16 -16.33 -12.93 -2.34
N ILE A 17 -15.27 -12.84 -3.14
CA ILE A 17 -14.73 -13.97 -3.90
C ILE A 17 -13.81 -14.78 -2.98
N TYR A 18 -14.05 -16.09 -2.85
CA TYR A 18 -13.30 -17.04 -2.00
C TYR A 18 -13.15 -16.60 -0.53
N LYS A 19 -14.20 -16.00 0.04
CA LYS A 19 -14.12 -15.37 1.37
C LYS A 19 -13.78 -16.36 2.48
N ASP A 20 -14.43 -17.52 2.47
CA ASP A 20 -14.32 -18.48 3.56
C ASP A 20 -13.02 -19.28 3.40
N GLU A 21 -12.65 -19.62 2.17
CA GLU A 21 -11.36 -20.20 1.83
C GLU A 21 -10.20 -19.26 2.19
N TRP A 22 -10.32 -17.95 1.93
CA TRP A 22 -9.32 -16.96 2.36
C TRP A 22 -9.20 -16.90 3.88
N ARG A 23 -10.30 -17.03 4.63
CA ARG A 23 -10.26 -17.06 6.10
C ARG A 23 -9.56 -18.29 6.63
N ASP A 24 -9.80 -19.43 6.02
CA ASP A 24 -9.14 -20.68 6.41
C ASP A 24 -7.66 -20.62 6.05
N LEU A 25 -7.30 -20.10 4.87
CA LEU A 25 -5.91 -19.83 4.51
C LEU A 25 -5.21 -18.91 5.51
N VAL A 26 -5.86 -17.84 5.99
CA VAL A 26 -5.27 -16.96 7.01
C VAL A 26 -4.99 -17.72 8.31
N LYS A 27 -5.90 -18.61 8.75
CA LYS A 27 -5.66 -19.44 9.94
C LYS A 27 -4.49 -20.39 9.73
N ASP A 28 -4.52 -21.12 8.62
CA ASP A 28 -3.47 -22.08 8.27
C ASP A 28 -2.11 -21.40 8.15
N THR A 29 -2.07 -20.18 7.59
CA THR A 29 -0.87 -19.35 7.51
C THR A 29 -0.35 -19.00 8.89
N ILE A 30 -1.22 -18.54 9.80
CA ILE A 30 -0.86 -18.18 11.18
C ILE A 30 -0.30 -19.40 11.94
N ASP A 31 -0.87 -20.58 11.72
CA ASP A 31 -0.46 -21.82 12.41
C ASP A 31 0.95 -22.30 12.00
N VAL A 32 1.43 -21.92 10.81
CA VAL A 32 2.76 -22.31 10.30
C VAL A 32 3.78 -21.17 10.30
N LEU A 33 3.36 -19.94 10.55
CA LEU A 33 4.25 -18.77 10.54
C LEU A 33 5.12 -18.72 11.79
N ASP A 34 6.42 -18.53 11.62
CA ASP A 34 7.32 -18.17 12.71
C ASP A 34 7.26 -16.66 13.00
N GLU A 35 7.67 -16.25 14.21
CA GLU A 35 7.66 -14.86 14.67
C GLU A 35 8.54 -13.91 13.81
N HIS A 36 9.52 -14.45 13.09
CA HIS A 36 10.41 -13.70 12.21
C HIS A 36 9.91 -13.58 10.77
N LYS A 37 8.76 -14.18 10.45
CA LYS A 37 8.19 -14.20 9.11
C LYS A 37 6.94 -13.32 9.03
N LYS A 38 6.65 -12.84 7.83
CA LYS A 38 5.44 -12.07 7.52
C LYS A 38 4.92 -12.52 6.16
N ILE A 39 3.62 -12.75 6.06
CA ILE A 39 2.93 -12.99 4.79
C ILE A 39 1.71 -12.06 4.74
N VAL A 40 1.55 -11.35 3.64
CA VAL A 40 0.39 -10.48 3.42
C VAL A 40 -0.53 -11.14 2.40
N LEU A 41 -1.68 -11.64 2.84
CA LEU A 41 -2.68 -12.28 1.98
C LEU A 41 -3.77 -11.28 1.56
N ALA A 42 -4.11 -11.24 0.28
CA ALA A 42 -5.16 -10.37 -0.23
C ALA A 42 -6.47 -11.11 -0.49
N ARG A 43 -7.57 -10.36 -0.60
CA ARG A 43 -8.91 -10.87 -0.92
C ARG A 43 -9.61 -9.95 -1.89
N LYS A 44 -10.56 -10.48 -2.66
CA LYS A 44 -11.29 -9.75 -3.71
C LYS A 44 -12.77 -9.66 -3.42
N ARG A 45 -13.38 -8.52 -3.79
CA ARG A 45 -14.83 -8.33 -3.84
C ARG A 45 -15.23 -7.90 -5.24
N LEU A 46 -16.25 -8.55 -5.79
CA LEU A 46 -16.90 -8.17 -7.03
C LEU A 46 -18.14 -7.34 -6.73
N VAL A 47 -18.29 -6.20 -7.39
CA VAL A 47 -19.48 -5.35 -7.35
C VAL A 47 -19.95 -5.13 -8.77
N MET A 48 -21.20 -5.50 -9.07
CA MET A 48 -21.82 -5.31 -10.38
C MET A 48 -22.91 -4.25 -10.28
N PHE A 49 -22.90 -3.31 -11.24
CA PHE A 49 -23.87 -2.23 -11.35
C PHE A 49 -24.87 -2.50 -12.47
N ASP A 50 -26.06 -1.89 -12.39
CA ASP A 50 -27.08 -1.96 -13.44
C ASP A 50 -26.80 -1.09 -14.67
N LYS A 51 -25.90 -0.12 -14.52
CA LYS A 51 -25.39 0.81 -15.54
C LYS A 51 -23.86 0.72 -15.63
N ASN A 52 -23.31 1.24 -16.73
CA ASN A 52 -21.86 1.39 -16.88
C ASN A 52 -21.30 2.34 -15.80
N ILE A 53 -20.10 2.04 -15.30
CA ILE A 53 -19.42 2.88 -14.31
C ILE A 53 -18.93 4.15 -15.01
N ASN A 54 -19.31 5.32 -14.47
CA ASN A 54 -18.81 6.60 -14.95
C ASN A 54 -17.44 6.91 -14.32
N ILE A 55 -16.37 6.58 -15.04
CA ILE A 55 -15.00 6.73 -14.56
C ILE A 55 -14.63 8.20 -14.25
N PRO A 56 -14.94 9.20 -15.11
CA PRO A 56 -14.69 10.61 -14.78
C PRO A 56 -15.31 11.04 -13.44
N TYR A 57 -16.54 10.62 -13.16
CA TYR A 57 -17.20 10.89 -11.89
C TYR A 57 -16.49 10.25 -10.70
N ILE A 58 -16.10 8.97 -10.82
CA ILE A 58 -15.35 8.26 -9.78
C ILE A 58 -14.02 8.96 -9.48
N LEU A 59 -13.28 9.38 -10.51
CA LEU A 59 -12.00 10.07 -10.34
C LEU A 59 -12.17 11.47 -9.74
N GLN A 60 -13.21 12.19 -10.14
CA GLN A 60 -13.55 13.47 -9.52
C GLN A 60 -13.82 13.27 -8.02
N LYS A 61 -14.59 12.25 -7.64
CA LYS A 61 -14.85 11.93 -6.24
C LYS A 61 -13.60 11.50 -5.48
N ALA A 62 -12.77 10.65 -6.08
CA ALA A 62 -11.49 10.23 -5.49
C ALA A 62 -10.56 11.43 -5.22
N SER A 63 -10.48 12.37 -6.17
CA SER A 63 -9.65 13.58 -6.02
C SER A 63 -10.10 14.56 -4.92
N GLN A 64 -11.33 14.43 -4.43
CA GLN A 64 -11.89 15.29 -3.38
C GLN A 64 -11.49 14.86 -1.96
N GLY A 65 -10.96 13.64 -1.79
CA GLY A 65 -10.50 13.10 -0.51
C GLY A 65 -9.09 12.52 -0.60
N GLU A 66 -8.60 12.00 0.52
CA GLU A 66 -7.32 11.30 0.66
C GLU A 66 -6.14 12.15 0.15
N HIS A 67 -6.01 13.40 0.61
CA HIS A 67 -5.05 14.38 0.09
C HIS A 67 -3.56 13.96 0.10
N ASN A 68 -3.20 12.93 0.87
CA ASN A 68 -1.85 12.37 0.94
C ASN A 68 -1.73 11.07 0.12
N SER A 69 -2.33 11.03 -1.07
CA SER A 69 -2.34 9.86 -1.94
C SER A 69 -2.01 10.18 -3.40
N TYR A 70 -1.63 9.14 -4.13
CA TYR A 70 -1.40 9.13 -5.57
C TYR A 70 -2.60 8.48 -6.25
N LEU A 71 -3.38 9.28 -6.98
CA LEU A 71 -4.47 8.81 -7.82
C LEU A 71 -3.94 8.55 -9.23
N PHE A 72 -4.16 7.34 -9.75
CA PHE A 72 -3.82 7.00 -11.14
C PHE A 72 -4.88 6.14 -11.80
N VAL A 73 -4.84 6.11 -13.13
CA VAL A 73 -5.72 5.34 -14.01
C VAL A 73 -4.89 4.72 -15.11
N LEU A 74 -5.12 3.44 -15.36
CA LEU A 74 -4.63 2.69 -16.50
C LEU A 74 -5.84 2.20 -17.30
N GLU A 75 -5.87 2.52 -18.58
CA GLU A 75 -6.92 2.10 -19.50
C GLU A 75 -6.31 1.16 -20.55
N SER A 76 -6.99 0.04 -20.80
CA SER A 76 -6.62 -0.90 -21.84
C SER A 76 -7.88 -1.50 -22.46
N GLN A 77 -8.12 -1.20 -23.74
CA GLN A 77 -9.32 -1.62 -24.47
C GLN A 77 -10.59 -1.28 -23.67
N ASP A 78 -11.38 -2.30 -23.30
CA ASP A 78 -12.65 -2.15 -22.58
C ASP A 78 -12.48 -2.26 -21.05
N SER A 79 -11.25 -2.17 -20.53
CA SER A 79 -10.93 -2.35 -19.11
C SER A 79 -10.17 -1.16 -18.54
N ILE A 80 -10.53 -0.79 -17.31
CA ILE A 80 -9.89 0.29 -16.56
C ILE A 80 -9.47 -0.24 -15.20
N PHE A 81 -8.23 0.09 -14.81
CA PHE A 81 -7.71 -0.11 -13.47
C PHE A 81 -7.35 1.25 -12.89
N PHE A 82 -7.82 1.56 -11.69
CA PHE A 82 -7.49 2.80 -11.01
C PHE A 82 -7.22 2.53 -9.54
N SER A 83 -6.41 3.37 -8.91
CA SER A 83 -6.10 3.28 -7.48
C SER A 83 -5.78 4.66 -6.93
N GLN A 84 -6.00 4.80 -5.63
CA GLN A 84 -5.65 5.96 -4.84
C GLN A 84 -4.78 5.48 -3.66
N THR A 85 -3.47 5.38 -3.87
CA THR A 85 -2.54 4.79 -2.92
C THR A 85 -1.82 5.87 -2.09
N PRO A 86 -1.70 5.73 -0.76
CA PRO A 86 -0.87 6.62 0.05
C PRO A 86 0.64 6.31 -0.07
N GLU A 87 1.00 5.16 -0.64
CA GLU A 87 2.36 4.61 -0.61
C GLU A 87 3.16 5.00 -1.86
N GLN A 88 4.34 5.60 -1.65
CA GLN A 88 5.32 5.89 -2.68
C GLN A 88 6.44 4.84 -2.61
N LEU A 89 6.54 3.96 -3.59
CA LEU A 89 7.60 2.95 -3.65
C LEU A 89 8.98 3.60 -3.86
N MET A 90 9.11 4.46 -4.88
CA MET A 90 10.32 5.24 -5.13
C MET A 90 10.01 6.48 -5.96
N GLU A 91 10.82 7.52 -5.76
CA GLU A 91 10.89 8.74 -6.56
C GLU A 91 12.37 9.05 -6.76
N VAL A 92 12.76 9.44 -7.96
CA VAL A 92 14.11 9.92 -8.25
C VAL A 92 14.02 11.32 -8.82
N ASN A 93 14.70 12.27 -8.18
CA ASN A 93 14.75 13.65 -8.64
C ASN A 93 16.16 14.21 -8.45
N ASN A 94 16.77 14.72 -9.53
CA ASN A 94 18.14 15.27 -9.53
C ASN A 94 19.18 14.33 -8.89
N GLY A 95 19.10 13.03 -9.20
CA GLY A 95 19.99 12.01 -8.64
C GLY A 95 19.72 11.63 -7.17
N ILE A 96 18.66 12.17 -6.54
CA ILE A 96 18.26 11.83 -5.18
C ILE A 96 17.10 10.84 -5.24
N LEU A 97 17.32 9.64 -4.69
CA LEU A 97 16.27 8.66 -4.41
C LEU A 97 15.49 9.09 -3.16
N SER A 98 14.16 8.98 -3.21
CA SER A 98 13.26 9.12 -2.07
C SER A 98 12.25 7.98 -2.05
N THR A 99 12.07 7.34 -0.89
CA THR A 99 11.06 6.31 -0.63
C THR A 99 10.38 6.56 0.72
N LYS A 100 9.25 5.90 0.96
CA LYS A 100 8.48 6.01 2.20
C LYS A 100 8.19 4.61 2.73
N ALA A 101 8.68 4.31 3.94
CA ALA A 101 8.19 3.17 4.70
C ALA A 101 6.82 3.55 5.28
N VAL A 102 5.77 2.78 5.00
CA VAL A 102 4.43 2.97 5.56
C VAL A 102 3.95 1.65 6.14
N ALA A 103 3.82 1.57 7.46
CA ALA A 103 3.45 0.33 8.15
C ALA A 103 2.91 0.65 9.55
N GLY A 104 1.97 -0.15 10.04
CA GLY A 104 1.18 0.18 11.22
C GLY A 104 0.00 1.08 10.86
N THR A 105 -1.16 0.84 11.46
CA THR A 105 -2.40 1.54 11.10
C THR A 105 -3.35 1.63 12.28
N ILE A 106 -3.94 2.81 12.49
CA ILE A 106 -5.10 3.01 13.38
C ILE A 106 -6.22 3.73 12.64
N LYS A 107 -7.45 3.57 13.14
CA LYS A 107 -8.63 4.24 12.58
C LYS A 107 -8.75 5.66 13.11
N ARG A 108 -9.22 6.57 12.26
CA ARG A 108 -9.65 7.90 12.66
C ARG A 108 -11.03 7.85 13.30
N THR A 109 -11.20 8.63 14.35
CA THR A 109 -12.49 8.81 15.05
C THR A 109 -13.21 10.07 14.58
N HIS A 110 -12.51 11.00 13.91
CA HIS A 110 -13.00 12.32 13.52
C HIS A 110 -13.38 13.19 14.72
N GLN A 111 -12.77 12.93 15.87
CA GLN A 111 -12.87 13.73 17.07
C GLN A 111 -11.45 14.12 17.51
N ASP A 112 -11.08 15.39 17.31
CA ASP A 112 -9.68 15.83 17.40
C ASP A 112 -8.98 15.46 18.71
N GLU A 113 -9.66 15.60 19.86
CA GLU A 113 -9.08 15.25 21.16
C GLU A 113 -8.87 13.73 21.31
N VAL A 114 -9.84 12.92 20.86
CA VAL A 114 -9.74 11.45 20.90
C VAL A 114 -8.66 10.96 19.93
N ASP A 115 -8.61 11.52 18.73
CA ASP A 115 -7.59 11.19 17.73
C ASP A 115 -6.19 11.59 18.22
N LYS A 116 -6.04 12.71 18.93
CA LYS A 116 -4.76 13.11 19.53
C LYS A 116 -4.28 12.10 20.57
N GLU A 117 -5.15 11.64 21.46
CA GLU A 117 -4.82 10.59 22.44
C GLU A 117 -4.47 9.26 21.75
N ASN A 118 -5.26 8.84 20.76
CA ASN A 118 -5.02 7.63 19.98
C ASN A 118 -3.68 7.68 19.23
N ILE A 119 -3.35 8.83 18.62
CA ILE A 119 -2.06 9.04 17.94
C ILE A 119 -0.91 8.95 18.94
N GLN A 120 -1.03 9.57 20.12
CA GLN A 120 0.02 9.48 21.14
C GLN A 120 0.21 8.04 21.62
N ALA A 121 -0.87 7.30 21.87
CA ALA A 121 -0.78 5.88 22.21
C ALA A 121 -0.14 5.06 21.07
N PHE A 122 -0.51 5.33 19.82
CA PHE A 122 -0.01 4.64 18.64
C PHE A 122 1.49 4.88 18.38
N LEU A 123 1.98 6.10 18.62
CA LEU A 123 3.40 6.43 18.55
C LEU A 123 4.24 5.77 19.65
N ASN A 124 3.61 5.19 20.67
CA ASN A 124 4.27 4.47 21.76
C ASN A 124 3.88 2.97 21.78
N ASP A 125 3.19 2.47 20.76
CA ASP A 125 2.82 1.06 20.68
C ASP A 125 3.98 0.22 20.12
N ASP A 126 4.69 -0.46 21.03
CA ASP A 126 5.86 -1.30 20.72
C ASP A 126 5.59 -2.29 19.57
N LYS A 127 4.38 -2.84 19.47
CA LYS A 127 4.05 -3.79 18.40
C LYS A 127 4.11 -3.11 17.04
N ASN A 128 3.39 -2.00 16.87
CA ASN A 128 3.34 -1.26 15.62
C ASN A 128 4.70 -0.63 15.29
N LEU A 129 5.42 -0.12 16.29
CA LEU A 129 6.77 0.44 16.11
C LEU A 129 7.76 -0.64 15.65
N ASN A 130 7.72 -1.84 16.24
CA ASN A 130 8.57 -2.95 15.80
C ASN A 130 8.26 -3.36 14.37
N GLU A 131 6.98 -3.54 14.03
CA GLU A 131 6.57 -3.83 12.65
C GLU A 131 7.04 -2.75 11.66
N HIS A 132 6.90 -1.47 12.04
CA HIS A 132 7.35 -0.36 11.23
C HIS A 132 8.87 -0.37 11.03
N ARG A 133 9.64 -0.60 12.09
CA ARG A 133 11.10 -0.69 12.04
C ARG A 133 11.57 -1.80 11.10
N PHE A 134 10.93 -2.96 11.11
CA PHE A 134 11.25 -4.03 10.16
C PHE A 134 11.09 -3.59 8.70
N VAL A 135 10.03 -2.83 8.39
CA VAL A 135 9.83 -2.29 7.03
C VAL A 135 10.91 -1.26 6.67
N VAL A 136 11.28 -0.38 7.60
CA VAL A 136 12.38 0.58 7.41
C VAL A 136 13.70 -0.14 7.13
N GLU A 137 14.06 -1.12 7.96
CA GLU A 137 15.30 -1.90 7.82
C GLU A 137 15.33 -2.69 6.50
N SER A 138 14.21 -3.29 6.10
CA SER A 138 14.09 -3.96 4.80
C SER A 138 14.35 -3.00 3.65
N ILE A 139 13.73 -1.81 3.67
CA ILE A 139 13.93 -0.81 2.61
C ILE A 139 15.38 -0.32 2.59
N LEU A 140 15.98 -0.05 3.76
CA LEU A 140 17.38 0.37 3.86
C LEU A 140 18.31 -0.68 3.23
N ASN A 141 18.08 -1.96 3.50
CA ASN A 141 18.85 -3.05 2.89
C ASN A 141 18.63 -3.14 1.38
N ASP A 142 17.38 -2.99 0.91
CA ASP A 142 17.03 -3.07 -0.51
C ASP A 142 17.67 -1.93 -1.34
N ILE A 143 17.76 -0.71 -0.77
CA ILE A 143 18.34 0.46 -1.45
C ILE A 143 19.87 0.56 -1.31
N ALA A 144 20.47 0.00 -0.26
CA ALA A 144 21.88 0.19 0.08
C ALA A 144 22.88 -0.02 -1.09
N PRO A 145 22.68 -0.97 -2.03
CA PRO A 145 23.59 -1.13 -3.17
C PRO A 145 23.56 0.01 -4.20
N TYR A 146 22.53 0.87 -4.16
CA TYR A 146 22.25 1.88 -5.19
C TYR A 146 22.46 3.32 -4.72
N VAL A 147 22.57 3.54 -3.40
CA VAL A 147 22.65 4.88 -2.82
C VAL A 147 23.77 5.02 -1.80
N ARG A 148 24.26 6.25 -1.68
CA ARG A 148 25.10 6.74 -0.59
C ARG A 148 24.40 7.86 0.17
N ASP A 149 25.01 8.28 1.28
CA ASP A 149 24.54 9.42 2.08
C ASP A 149 23.06 9.28 2.50
N ILE A 150 22.68 8.08 2.96
CA ILE A 150 21.30 7.76 3.34
C ILE A 150 20.88 8.60 4.55
N THR A 151 19.70 9.21 4.47
CA THR A 151 19.06 9.97 5.54
C THR A 151 17.62 9.51 5.74
N PHE A 152 17.21 9.36 6.99
CA PHE A 152 15.83 9.04 7.37
C PHE A 152 15.54 9.54 8.78
N ASN A 153 14.27 9.65 9.14
CA ASN A 153 13.86 10.00 10.50
C ASN A 153 13.95 8.75 11.38
N GLU A 154 14.69 8.80 12.48
CA GLU A 154 14.79 7.68 13.43
C GLU A 154 13.46 7.36 14.12
N THR A 155 12.62 8.37 14.29
CA THR A 155 11.26 8.22 14.80
C THR A 155 10.25 8.34 13.66
N PRO A 156 9.26 7.43 13.59
CA PRO A 156 8.21 7.53 12.58
C PRO A 156 7.35 8.76 12.82
N GLN A 157 6.86 9.33 11.72
CA GLN A 157 5.88 10.40 11.71
C GLN A 157 4.48 9.83 11.43
N ILE A 158 3.44 10.65 11.61
CA ILE A 158 2.06 10.26 11.31
C ILE A 158 1.66 10.71 9.91
N LEU A 159 1.28 9.75 9.08
CA LEU A 159 0.65 9.98 7.79
C LEU A 159 -0.85 9.95 8.00
N THR A 160 -1.51 11.07 7.72
CA THR A 160 -2.96 11.24 7.90
C THR A 160 -3.66 11.04 6.56
N ASN A 161 -4.52 10.04 6.52
CA ASN A 161 -5.48 9.76 5.45
C ASN A 161 -6.89 10.07 5.95
N ASP A 162 -7.92 10.05 5.10
CA ASP A 162 -9.25 10.50 5.53
C ASP A 162 -9.85 9.59 6.61
N HIS A 163 -9.52 8.30 6.57
CA HIS A 163 -10.07 7.31 7.49
C HIS A 163 -9.05 6.66 8.42
N LEU A 164 -7.75 6.81 8.13
CA LEU A 164 -6.68 6.08 8.79
C LEU A 164 -5.52 7.02 9.16
N TYR A 165 -4.78 6.63 10.20
CA TYR A 165 -3.42 7.09 10.44
C TYR A 165 -2.44 5.94 10.20
N HIS A 166 -1.29 6.25 9.62
CA HIS A 166 -0.18 5.30 9.45
C HIS A 166 1.09 5.85 10.10
N LEU A 167 1.96 4.96 10.58
CA LEU A 167 3.35 5.35 10.83
C LEU A 167 4.06 5.43 9.48
N TYR A 168 4.78 6.52 9.25
CA TYR A 168 5.61 6.67 8.07
C TYR A 168 7.01 7.19 8.38
N THR A 169 7.99 6.68 7.63
CA THR A 169 9.37 7.17 7.66
C THR A 169 9.80 7.49 6.24
N LYS A 170 10.19 8.74 6.00
CA LYS A 170 10.77 9.16 4.72
C LYS A 170 12.26 8.81 4.70
N ILE A 171 12.69 8.10 3.67
CA ILE A 171 14.08 7.67 3.45
C ILE A 171 14.57 8.32 2.17
N LYS A 172 15.77 8.90 2.20
CA LYS A 172 16.43 9.51 1.04
C LYS A 172 17.87 9.02 0.92
N GLY A 173 18.39 8.98 -0.29
CA GLY A 173 19.80 8.72 -0.55
C GLY A 173 20.24 9.29 -1.89
N GLN A 174 21.52 9.62 -2.02
CA GLN A 174 22.12 10.03 -3.28
C GLN A 174 22.40 8.79 -4.12
N LEU A 175 21.89 8.73 -5.35
CA LEU A 175 22.19 7.62 -6.26
C LEU A 175 23.68 7.57 -6.59
N GLU A 176 24.22 6.36 -6.61
CA GLU A 176 25.61 6.10 -7.02
C GLU A 176 25.81 6.31 -8.53
N ASN A 177 24.80 5.99 -9.34
CA ASN A 177 24.80 6.17 -10.79
C ASN A 177 23.37 6.17 -11.35
N ASP A 178 23.23 6.41 -12.65
CA ASP A 178 21.94 6.51 -13.34
C ASP A 178 21.29 5.14 -13.65
N SER A 179 21.95 4.01 -13.35
CA SER A 179 21.43 2.65 -13.55
C SER A 179 20.63 2.15 -12.34
N TYR A 180 19.63 2.93 -11.92
CA TYR A 180 18.85 2.67 -10.72
C TYR A 180 17.52 1.91 -10.98
N ILE A 181 17.16 1.61 -12.22
CA ILE A 181 15.88 0.95 -12.55
C ILE A 181 15.76 -0.45 -11.92
N GLY A 182 16.88 -1.18 -11.80
CA GLY A 182 16.92 -2.48 -11.09
C GLY A 182 16.53 -2.38 -9.60
N LEU A 183 16.52 -1.18 -9.03
CA LEU A 183 16.02 -0.97 -7.67
C LEU A 183 14.53 -1.30 -7.55
N LEU A 184 13.74 -1.21 -8.62
CA LEU A 184 12.31 -1.57 -8.59
C LEU A 184 12.13 -3.04 -8.21
N ASP A 185 12.92 -3.95 -8.78
CA ASP A 185 12.87 -5.38 -8.47
C ASP A 185 13.37 -5.67 -7.05
N ASN A 186 14.32 -4.85 -6.57
CA ASN A 186 14.80 -4.94 -5.20
C ASN A 186 13.78 -4.45 -4.19
N LEU A 187 13.03 -3.38 -4.47
CA LEU A 187 12.05 -2.82 -3.53
C LEU A 187 10.72 -3.56 -3.57
N HIS A 188 10.25 -3.96 -4.75
CA HIS A 188 8.94 -4.57 -4.92
C HIS A 188 8.99 -6.10 -4.80
N PRO A 189 8.03 -6.73 -4.11
CA PRO A 189 7.13 -6.14 -3.13
C PRO A 189 7.86 -5.80 -1.83
N THR A 190 7.42 -4.73 -1.17
CA THR A 190 7.84 -4.45 0.20
C THR A 190 7.20 -5.47 1.16
N PRO A 191 7.72 -5.64 2.38
CA PRO A 191 7.08 -6.49 3.38
C PRO A 191 5.64 -6.05 3.75
N ALA A 192 5.23 -4.84 3.37
CA ALA A 192 3.86 -4.34 3.57
C ALA A 192 2.84 -4.96 2.59
N LEU A 193 3.28 -5.45 1.42
CA LEU A 193 2.40 -6.01 0.38
C LEU A 193 2.68 -7.48 0.03
N GLY A 194 3.93 -7.93 0.16
CA GLY A 194 4.34 -9.32 -0.06
C GLY A 194 4.54 -10.03 1.25
N GLY A 195 5.59 -9.64 1.99
CA GLY A 195 5.96 -10.26 3.24
C GLY A 195 7.48 -10.32 3.42
N TYR A 196 7.92 -11.15 4.37
CA TYR A 196 9.32 -11.35 4.70
C TYR A 196 9.58 -12.78 5.20
N PRO A 197 10.70 -13.43 4.81
CA PRO A 197 11.61 -13.07 3.72
C PRO A 197 10.92 -12.97 2.37
N LYS A 198 11.34 -12.03 1.52
CA LYS A 198 10.63 -11.64 0.29
C LYS A 198 10.36 -12.82 -0.66
N ALA A 199 11.38 -13.60 -0.98
CA ALA A 199 11.26 -14.72 -1.91
C ALA A 199 10.30 -15.81 -1.38
N GLU A 200 10.45 -16.20 -0.12
CA GLU A 200 9.57 -17.19 0.51
C GLU A 200 8.11 -16.70 0.60
N ALA A 201 7.91 -15.42 0.93
CA ALA A 201 6.57 -14.85 1.02
C ALA A 201 5.88 -14.78 -0.36
N ILE A 202 6.61 -14.41 -1.42
CA ILE A 202 6.09 -14.41 -2.79
C ILE A 202 5.72 -15.83 -3.21
N GLU A 203 6.63 -16.80 -3.03
CA GLU A 203 6.38 -18.20 -3.38
C GLU A 203 5.15 -18.74 -2.63
N TYR A 204 5.03 -18.46 -1.33
CA TYR A 204 3.87 -18.85 -0.54
C TYR A 204 2.57 -18.24 -1.08
N ILE A 205 2.58 -16.94 -1.38
CA ILE A 205 1.41 -16.24 -1.94
C ILE A 205 1.01 -16.84 -3.28
N GLU A 206 1.95 -17.09 -4.18
CA GLU A 206 1.68 -17.66 -5.49
C GLU A 206 1.11 -19.08 -5.42
N GLN A 207 1.53 -19.88 -4.44
CA GLN A 207 1.08 -21.25 -4.26
C GLN A 207 -0.29 -21.37 -3.57
N ASN A 208 -0.59 -20.47 -2.63
CA ASN A 208 -1.71 -20.66 -1.71
C ASN A 208 -2.86 -19.66 -1.92
N GLU A 209 -2.61 -18.45 -2.45
CA GLU A 209 -3.66 -17.45 -2.60
C GLU A 209 -4.63 -17.81 -3.74
N PHE A 210 -5.92 -17.61 -3.50
CA PHE A 210 -6.96 -17.96 -4.46
C PHE A 210 -7.10 -16.91 -5.57
N GLY A 211 -6.61 -17.26 -6.76
CA GLY A 211 -6.68 -16.44 -7.95
C GLY A 211 -5.47 -15.52 -8.13
N THR A 212 -5.49 -14.70 -9.18
CA THR A 212 -4.36 -13.81 -9.52
C THR A 212 -4.64 -12.39 -9.04
N ARG A 213 -3.64 -11.77 -8.39
CA ARG A 213 -3.70 -10.35 -7.97
C ARG A 213 -3.78 -9.38 -9.15
N GLY A 214 -3.23 -9.75 -10.30
CA GLY A 214 -3.16 -8.88 -11.48
C GLY A 214 -2.35 -7.63 -11.16
N LEU A 215 -2.92 -6.45 -11.38
CA LEU A 215 -2.28 -5.17 -11.04
C LEU A 215 -2.37 -4.79 -9.55
N TYR A 216 -3.10 -5.56 -8.73
CA TYR A 216 -3.23 -5.26 -7.30
C TYR A 216 -1.89 -5.47 -6.57
N GLY A 217 -1.40 -4.42 -5.92
CA GLY A 217 -0.14 -4.42 -5.19
C GLY A 217 1.11 -4.19 -6.06
N ALA A 218 0.98 -4.15 -7.39
CA ALA A 218 2.09 -3.88 -8.29
C ALA A 218 2.46 -2.38 -8.29
N PRO A 219 3.75 -2.03 -8.54
CA PRO A 219 4.16 -0.65 -8.69
C PRO A 219 3.62 -0.06 -10.00
N VAL A 220 3.19 1.19 -9.94
CA VAL A 220 2.77 1.98 -11.12
C VAL A 220 3.39 3.35 -11.01
N GLY A 221 3.93 3.87 -12.12
CA GLY A 221 4.59 5.16 -12.15
C GLY A 221 5.05 5.55 -13.55
N TYR A 222 5.92 6.54 -13.61
CA TYR A 222 6.55 7.04 -14.83
C TYR A 222 8.04 7.29 -14.59
N ILE A 223 8.83 7.26 -15.66
CA ILE A 223 10.28 7.56 -15.69
C ILE A 223 10.50 8.69 -16.69
#